data_AF-A0A6N2YA68-F1
#
_entry.id   AF-A0A6N2YA68-F1
#
_cell.length_a   1.000
_cell.length_b   1.000
_cell.length_c   1.000
_cell.angle_alpha   90.00
_cell.angle_beta   90.00
_cell.angle_gamma   90.00
#
_symmetry.space_group_name_H-M   'P 1'
#
loop_
_entity.id
_entity.type
_entity.pdbx_description
1 polymer ?
#
loop_
_entity_poly.entity_id
_entity_poly.type
_entity_poly.pdbx_seq_one_letter_code
_entity_poly.pdbx_strand_id
1 'polypeptide(L)' 'MDALHVVERIDELFNIRNKEIYSNESGITYNADKKVNEIGYCVNLTLETVEEARTHGVDMMVTHHDAWDEIHGLS' A
#
# COMPACT_ATOMS: atom_id res chain seq x y z
N MET A 1 1.49 -14.10 -5.99
CA MET A 1 0.78 -13.27 -6.99
C MET A 1 1.66 -12.08 -7.36
N ASP A 2 1.37 -11.35 -8.44
CA ASP A 2 2.03 -10.05 -8.66
C ASP A 2 1.24 -8.93 -7.95
N ALA A 3 1.88 -7.78 -7.72
CA ALA A 3 1.27 -6.67 -7.00
C ALA A 3 0.09 -6.04 -7.78
N LEU A 4 0.11 -6.07 -9.11
CA LEU A 4 -0.96 -5.54 -9.95
C LEU A 4 -2.26 -6.32 -9.74
N HIS A 5 -2.17 -7.65 -9.71
CA HIS A 5 -3.29 -8.53 -9.44
C HIS A 5 -3.90 -8.28 -8.06
N VAL A 6 -3.07 -7.96 -7.05
CA VAL A 6 -3.59 -7.60 -5.70
C VAL A 6 -4.40 -6.32 -5.78
N VAL A 7 -3.88 -5.29 -6.46
CA VAL A 7 -4.57 -4.00 -6.61
C VAL A 7 -5.89 -4.16 -7.38
N GLU A 8 -5.89 -4.88 -8.50
CA GLU A 8 -7.13 -5.16 -9.26
C GLU A 8 -8.20 -5.81 -8.37
N ARG A 9 -7.82 -6.76 -7.50
CA ARG A 9 -8.74 -7.38 -6.54
C ARG A 9 -9.25 -6.43 -5.48
N ILE A 10 -8.40 -5.55 -4.97
CA ILE A 10 -8.78 -4.54 -3.99
C ILE A 10 -9.78 -3.58 -4.64
N ASP A 11 -9.50 -3.08 -5.85
CA ASP A 11 -10.35 -2.16 -6.59
C ASP A 11 -11.76 -2.75 -6.84
N GLU A 12 -11.84 -4.07 -7.13
CA GLU A 12 -13.11 -4.79 -7.30
C GLU A 12 -13.99 -4.81 -6.02
N LEU A 13 -13.40 -4.64 -4.83
CA LEU A 13 -14.14 -4.64 -3.55
C LEU A 13 -14.85 -3.31 -3.28
N PHE A 14 -14.44 -2.22 -3.94
CA PHE A 14 -14.95 -0.89 -3.64
C PHE A 14 -15.86 -0.35 -4.75
N ASN A 15 -16.99 0.23 -4.34
CA ASN A 15 -17.81 0.99 -5.27
C ASN A 15 -17.29 2.43 -5.36
N ILE A 16 -16.32 2.65 -6.26
CA ILE A 16 -15.64 3.93 -6.45
C ILE A 16 -16.64 4.97 -7.02
N ARG A 17 -16.97 5.97 -6.21
CA ARG A 17 -17.93 7.03 -6.56
C ARG A 17 -17.33 8.09 -7.50
N ASN A 18 -16.05 8.38 -7.35
CA ASN A 18 -15.31 9.29 -8.21
C ASN A 18 -14.00 8.62 -8.64
N LYS A 19 -13.97 8.18 -9.91
CA LYS A 19 -12.83 7.44 -10.47
C LYS A 19 -11.57 8.31 -10.61
N GLU A 20 -11.72 9.60 -10.89
CA GLU A 20 -10.60 10.52 -11.11
C GLU A 20 -9.83 10.78 -9.82
N ILE A 21 -10.55 11.07 -8.73
CA ILE A 21 -9.94 11.23 -7.39
C ILE A 21 -9.26 9.92 -6.98
N TYR A 22 -9.95 8.79 -7.12
CA TYR A 22 -9.40 7.50 -6.76
C TYR A 22 -8.11 7.17 -7.52
N SER A 23 -8.08 7.38 -8.84
CA SER A 23 -6.86 7.11 -9.63
C SER A 23 -5.68 8.01 -9.28
N ASN A 24 -5.94 9.19 -8.70
CA ASN A 24 -4.88 10.12 -8.28
C ASN A 24 -4.36 9.83 -6.86
N GLU A 25 -5.19 9.22 -6.00
CA GLU A 25 -4.89 8.99 -4.59
C GLU A 25 -4.64 7.51 -4.26
N SER A 26 -4.84 6.59 -5.21
CA SER A 26 -4.72 5.15 -5.01
C SER A 26 -3.93 4.49 -6.13
N GLY A 27 -3.21 3.43 -5.79
CA GLY A 27 -2.40 2.66 -6.72
C GLY A 27 -1.11 2.15 -6.09
N ILE A 28 -0.20 1.64 -6.92
CA ILE A 28 1.11 1.15 -6.47
C ILE A 28 2.07 2.33 -6.41
N THR A 29 2.46 2.73 -5.20
CA THR A 29 3.45 3.79 -4.97
C THR A 29 4.90 3.28 -5.05
N TYR A 30 5.12 1.98 -4.83
CA TYR A 30 6.40 1.31 -5.00
C TYR A 30 6.21 -0.15 -5.43
N ASN A 31 6.92 -0.59 -6.47
CA ASN A 31 6.92 -1.98 -6.94
C ASN A 31 8.32 -2.57 -6.83
N ALA A 32 8.45 -3.65 -6.06
CA ALA A 32 9.72 -4.34 -5.85
C ALA A 32 10.05 -5.39 -6.94
N ASP A 33 9.17 -5.58 -7.93
CA ASP A 33 9.25 -6.64 -8.96
C ASP A 33 9.40 -8.06 -8.39
N LYS A 34 8.71 -8.31 -7.27
CA LYS A 34 8.71 -9.59 -6.55
C LYS A 34 7.30 -10.18 -6.47
N LYS A 35 7.23 -11.49 -6.24
CA LYS A 35 5.96 -12.15 -5.93
C LYS A 35 5.51 -11.74 -4.54
N VAL A 36 4.23 -11.42 -4.43
CA VAL A 36 3.52 -11.19 -3.18
C VAL A 36 2.96 -12.52 -2.68
N ASN A 37 3.35 -12.93 -1.46
CA ASN A 37 2.82 -14.09 -0.76
C ASN A 37 2.15 -13.67 0.55
N GLU A 38 2.70 -12.67 1.23
CA GLU A 38 2.17 -12.10 2.48
C GLU A 38 1.89 -10.60 2.32
N ILE A 39 0.72 -10.14 2.77
CA ILE A 39 0.29 -8.74 2.71
C ILE A 39 0.14 -8.18 4.11
N GLY A 40 0.84 -7.10 4.41
CA GLY A 40 0.65 -6.29 5.60
C GLY A 40 -0.25 -5.10 5.30
N TYR A 41 -1.00 -4.63 6.30
CA TYR A 41 -1.83 -3.44 6.17
C TYR A 41 -1.69 -2.52 7.38
N CYS A 42 -1.74 -1.21 7.14
CA CYS A 42 -1.77 -0.21 8.18
C CYS A 42 -2.54 1.04 7.73
N VAL A 43 -2.92 1.90 8.67
CA VAL A 43 -3.49 3.22 8.31
C VAL A 43 -2.37 4.14 7.83
N ASN A 44 -1.28 4.17 8.58
CA ASN A 44 -0.14 5.05 8.39
C ASN A 44 1.15 4.24 8.17
N LEU A 45 1.95 4.60 7.16
CA LEU A 45 3.25 3.97 6.94
C LEU A 45 4.33 4.67 7.75
N THR A 46 4.69 4.10 8.90
CA THR A 46 5.79 4.56 9.74
C THR A 46 6.98 3.62 9.68
N LEU A 47 8.16 4.07 10.13
CA LEU A 47 9.34 3.21 10.28
C LEU A 47 9.06 1.97 11.15
N GLU A 48 8.26 2.12 12.21
CA GLU A 48 7.88 1.02 13.09
C GLU A 48 7.06 -0.03 12.34
N THR A 49 6.05 0.40 11.57
CA THR A 49 5.22 -0.53 10.78
C THR A 49 6.02 -1.24 9.68
N VAL A 50 7.03 -0.57 9.09
CA VAL A 50 7.92 -1.16 8.10
C VAL A 50 8.83 -2.23 8.74
N GLU A 51 9.39 -1.96 9.93
CA GLU A 51 10.21 -2.93 10.64
C GLU A 51 9.41 -4.14 11.11
N GLU A 52 8.16 -3.93 11.55
CA GLU A 52 7.24 -5.02 11.90
C GLU A 52 6.93 -5.88 10.67
N ALA A 53 6.56 -5.26 9.55
CA ALA A 53 6.31 -5.94 8.28
C ALA A 53 7.53 -6.76 7.81
N ARG A 54 8.73 -6.17 7.90
CA ARG A 54 9.99 -6.85 7.57
C ARG A 54 10.23 -8.06 8.47
N THR A 55 9.97 -7.93 9.76
CA THR A 55 10.17 -9.01 10.75
C THR A 55 9.21 -10.17 10.52
N HIS A 56 8.01 -9.90 10.02
CA HIS A 56 7.01 -10.91 9.68
C HIS A 56 7.10 -11.45 8.25
N GLY A 57 8.05 -10.96 7.44
CA GLY A 57 8.23 -11.43 6.06
C GLY A 57 7.13 -10.97 5.11
N VAL A 58 6.54 -9.81 5.36
CA VAL A 58 5.56 -9.18 4.47
C VAL A 58 6.22 -8.80 3.13
N ASP A 59 5.57 -9.16 2.02
CA ASP A 59 6.05 -8.88 0.67
C ASP A 59 5.44 -7.59 0.09
N MET A 60 4.26 -7.17 0.57
CA MET A 60 3.53 -5.99 0.12
C MET A 60 2.83 -5.29 1.28
N MET A 61 2.97 -3.97 1.36
CA MET A 61 2.23 -3.13 2.30
C MET A 61 1.05 -2.45 1.59
N VAL A 62 -0.11 -2.47 2.24
CA VAL A 62 -1.30 -1.70 1.84
C VAL A 62 -1.57 -0.64 2.90
N THR A 63 -1.69 0.62 2.49
CA THR A 63 -1.81 1.75 3.43
C THR A 63 -3.00 2.62 3.07
N HIS A 64 -3.56 3.33 4.06
CA HIS A 64 -4.64 4.29 3.79
C HIS A 64 -4.08 5.65 3.35
N HIS A 65 -3.07 6.14 4.05
CA HIS A 65 -2.31 7.32 3.65
C HIS A 65 -1.04 6.89 2.92
N ASP A 66 -0.63 7.65 1.91
CA ASP A 66 0.66 7.42 1.26
C ASP A 66 1.81 7.74 2.24
N ALA A 67 2.93 7.06 2.08
CA ALA A 67 4.06 7.14 3.01
C ALA A 67 4.67 8.53 3.14
N TRP A 68 4.45 9.39 2.15
CA TRP A 68 5.19 10.62 1.96
C TRP A 68 4.71 11.72 2.90
N ASP A 69 3.41 11.80 3.16
CA ASP A 69 2.84 12.81 4.07
C ASP A 69 3.34 12.64 5.53
N GLU A 70 3.60 11.41 5.98
CA GLU A 70 4.10 11.18 7.34
C GLU A 70 5.63 11.27 7.48
N ILE A 71 6.41 10.87 6.46
CA ILE A 71 7.88 11.03 6.50
C ILE A 71 8.27 12.51 6.50
N HIS A 72 7.44 13.38 5.92
CA HIS A 72 7.64 14.83 5.93
C HIS A 72 7.32 15.50 7.28
N GLY A 73 6.85 14.76 8.29
CA GLY A 73 6.67 15.25 9.67
C GLY A 73 7.97 15.55 10.46
N LEU A 74 9.13 15.48 9.82
CA LEU A 74 10.42 15.98 10.34
C LEU A 74 10.61 17.48 10.05
N SER A 75 9.59 18.32 10.32
CA SER A 75 9.71 19.78 10.28
C SER A 75 10.13 20.35 11.62
#